data_AF-A0A2V9GCD7-F1
#
_entry.id   AF-A0A2V9GCD7-F1
#
_cell.length_a   1.000
_cell.length_b   1.000
_cell.length_c   1.000
_cell.angle_alpha   90.00
_cell.angle_beta   90.00
_cell.angle_gamma   90.00
#
_symmetry.space_group_name_H-M   'P 1'
#
loop_
_entity.id
_entity.type
_entity.pdbx_description
1 polymer ?
#
loop_
_entity_poly.entity_id
_entity_poly.type
_entity_poly.pdbx_seq_one_letter_code
_entity_poly.pdbx_strand_id
1 'polypeptide(L)'
;MTRFDPEYFRPFKPTKQEIQGYLRNAERNLSIARQDSFVEVRFTYAYQALIKAGIALLAHRGHVKVRSIPGHHVQLLSKMSELLHMPDVETIGNAMRTKRNLDLYEGGTLISEKGMRGLRELCLQNRGSSIQRAGSLEVALSSPQFDRKAHDQ
;
A
#
# COMPACT_ATOMS: atom_id res chain seq x y z
N MET A 1 11.98 -16.63 -3.37
CA MET A 1 10.71 -16.37 -4.09
C MET A 1 9.60 -16.22 -3.06
N THR A 2 8.86 -15.11 -3.08
CA THR A 2 7.66 -14.91 -2.27
C THR A 2 6.59 -15.92 -2.67
N ARG A 3 6.10 -16.73 -1.72
CA ARG A 3 4.99 -17.66 -1.94
C ARG A 3 3.68 -16.98 -1.61
N PHE A 4 2.68 -17.15 -2.47
CA PHE A 4 1.34 -16.61 -2.28
C PHE A 4 0.37 -17.75 -1.96
N ASP A 5 -0.38 -17.62 -0.87
CA ASP A 5 -1.40 -18.57 -0.46
C ASP A 5 -2.61 -18.51 -1.41
N PRO A 6 -3.00 -19.62 -2.07
CA PRO A 6 -4.12 -19.63 -3.02
C PRO A 6 -5.49 -19.34 -2.38
N GLU A 7 -5.62 -19.43 -1.05
CA GLU A 7 -6.81 -19.00 -0.33
C GLU A 7 -7.04 -17.49 -0.51
N TYR A 8 -5.97 -16.69 -0.43
CA TYR A 8 -6.02 -15.22 -0.44
C TYR A 8 -5.63 -14.59 -1.77
N PHE A 9 -4.89 -15.32 -2.60
CA PHE A 9 -4.35 -14.81 -3.85
C PHE A 9 -4.73 -15.71 -5.01
N ARG A 10 -4.91 -15.12 -6.20
CA ARG A 10 -5.05 -15.88 -7.45
C ARG A 10 -4.05 -15.36 -8.47
N PRO A 11 -3.50 -16.24 -9.34
CA PRO A 11 -2.66 -15.79 -10.44
C PRO A 11 -3.35 -14.71 -11.27
N PHE A 12 -2.60 -13.69 -11.65
CA PHE A 12 -3.13 -12.56 -12.40
C PHE A 12 -2.01 -11.90 -13.22
N LYS A 13 -2.26 -11.69 -14.52
CA LYS A 13 -1.34 -10.98 -15.42
C LYS A 13 -1.95 -9.62 -15.74
N PRO A 14 -1.65 -8.56 -14.96
CA PRO A 14 -2.21 -7.25 -15.21
C PRO A 14 -1.60 -6.60 -16.44
N THR A 15 -2.43 -5.84 -17.15
CA THR A 15 -1.97 -4.87 -18.15
C THR A 15 -1.34 -3.65 -17.48
N LYS A 16 -0.53 -2.90 -18.22
CA LYS A 16 0.02 -1.61 -17.75
C LYS A 16 -1.09 -0.63 -17.33
N GLN A 17 -2.20 -0.61 -18.07
CA GLN A 17 -3.33 0.27 -17.81
C GLN A 17 -4.04 -0.09 -16.49
N GLU A 18 -4.20 -1.39 -16.19
CA GLU A 18 -4.77 -1.84 -14.90
C GLU A 18 -3.88 -1.45 -13.71
N ILE A 19 -2.55 -1.65 -13.82
CA ILE A 19 -1.61 -1.23 -12.78
C ILE A 19 -1.72 0.28 -12.54
N GLN A 20 -1.68 1.09 -13.59
CA GLN A 20 -1.85 2.54 -13.47
C GLN A 20 -3.20 2.93 -12.86
N GLY A 21 -4.27 2.19 -13.18
CA GLY A 21 -5.59 2.38 -12.58
C GLY A 21 -5.57 2.18 -11.06
N TYR A 22 -4.94 1.11 -10.58
CA TYR A 22 -4.79 0.86 -9.14
C TYR A 22 -3.96 1.95 -8.44
N LEU A 23 -2.90 2.40 -9.09
CA LEU A 23 -2.01 3.44 -8.55
C LEU A 23 -2.70 4.79 -8.42
N ARG A 24 -3.38 5.25 -9.48
CA ARG A 24 -4.19 6.48 -9.43
C ARG A 24 -5.24 6.43 -8.32
N ASN A 25 -5.82 5.26 -8.09
CA ASN A 25 -6.80 5.07 -7.03
C ASN A 25 -6.17 5.19 -5.63
N ALA A 26 -4.97 4.65 -5.43
CA ALA A 26 -4.20 4.81 -4.20
C ALA A 26 -3.78 6.28 -3.97
N GLU A 27 -3.26 6.94 -5.02
CA GLU A 27 -2.83 8.35 -5.00
C GLU A 27 -3.99 9.29 -4.67
N ARG A 28 -5.17 9.07 -5.25
CA ARG A 28 -6.37 9.85 -4.93
C ARG A 28 -6.70 9.80 -3.45
N ASN A 29 -6.66 8.61 -2.85
CA ASN A 29 -6.91 8.45 -1.42
C ASN A 29 -5.83 9.15 -0.57
N LEU A 30 -4.56 9.01 -0.95
CA LEU A 30 -3.48 9.71 -0.27
C LEU A 30 -3.63 11.23 -0.35
N SER A 31 -4.13 11.76 -1.48
CA SER A 31 -4.43 13.18 -1.65
C SER A 31 -5.51 13.65 -0.69
N ILE A 32 -6.61 12.91 -0.56
CA ILE A 32 -7.69 13.23 0.39
C ILE A 32 -7.13 13.25 1.82
N ALA A 33 -6.36 12.22 2.19
CA ALA A 33 -5.75 12.13 3.51
C ALA A 33 -4.77 13.28 3.86
N ARG A 34 -4.20 13.95 2.84
CA ARG A 34 -3.30 15.09 3.02
C ARG A 34 -4.02 16.42 3.17
N GLN A 35 -5.21 16.54 2.60
CA GLN A 35 -5.95 17.81 2.49
C GLN A 35 -7.01 17.96 3.58
N ASP A 36 -7.54 16.86 4.11
CA ASP A 36 -8.63 16.91 5.07
C ASP A 36 -8.17 17.43 6.45
N SER A 37 -9.05 18.15 7.15
CA SER A 37 -8.79 18.68 8.49
C SER A 37 -9.12 17.69 9.61
N PHE A 38 -10.01 16.74 9.37
CA PHE A 38 -10.45 15.77 10.36
C PHE A 38 -9.49 14.57 10.41
N VAL A 39 -8.98 14.25 11.59
CA VAL A 39 -7.97 13.21 11.79
C VAL A 39 -8.49 11.83 11.39
N GLU A 40 -9.75 11.56 11.67
CA GLU A 40 -10.46 10.32 11.35
C GLU A 40 -10.53 10.11 9.83
N VAL A 41 -10.80 11.20 9.09
CA VAL A 41 -10.84 11.18 7.62
C VAL A 41 -9.43 10.95 7.08
N ARG A 42 -8.44 11.68 7.59
CA ARG A 42 -7.03 11.50 7.20
C ARG A 42 -6.56 10.06 7.43
N PHE A 43 -6.85 9.49 8.60
CA PHE A 43 -6.49 8.12 8.94
C PHE A 43 -7.18 7.11 8.03
N THR A 44 -8.49 7.24 7.82
CA THR A 44 -9.28 6.36 6.96
C THR A 44 -8.72 6.32 5.54
N TYR A 45 -8.49 7.49 4.94
CA TYR A 45 -8.00 7.56 3.57
C TYR A 45 -6.53 7.16 3.45
N ALA A 46 -5.70 7.42 4.47
CA ALA A 46 -4.32 6.94 4.51
C ALA A 46 -4.25 5.40 4.56
N TYR A 47 -5.06 4.78 5.40
CA TYR A 47 -5.14 3.31 5.46
C TYR A 47 -5.61 2.72 4.13
N GLN A 48 -6.66 3.29 3.53
CA GLN A 48 -7.11 2.82 2.23
C GLN A 48 -6.06 3.02 1.13
N ALA A 49 -5.31 4.13 1.15
CA ALA A 49 -4.21 4.37 0.21
C ALA A 49 -3.13 3.28 0.34
N LEU A 50 -2.75 2.89 1.58
CA LEU A 50 -1.81 1.80 1.83
C LEU A 50 -2.29 0.47 1.23
N ILE A 51 -3.55 0.09 1.49
CA ILE A 51 -4.12 -1.15 0.95
C ILE A 51 -4.15 -1.14 -0.59
N LYS A 52 -4.57 -0.03 -1.20
CA LYS A 52 -4.65 0.11 -2.66
C LYS A 52 -3.26 0.11 -3.32
N ALA A 53 -2.28 0.76 -2.70
CA ALA A 53 -0.88 0.69 -3.14
C ALA A 53 -0.34 -0.75 -3.04
N GLY A 54 -0.71 -1.48 -1.98
CA GLY A 54 -0.42 -2.91 -1.85
C GLY A 54 -0.99 -3.76 -2.98
N ILE A 55 -2.26 -3.54 -3.34
CA ILE A 55 -2.90 -4.24 -4.46
C ILE A 55 -2.13 -3.98 -5.76
N ALA A 56 -1.75 -2.73 -6.01
CA ALA A 56 -0.95 -2.39 -7.19
C ALA A 56 0.43 -3.06 -7.19
N LEU A 57 1.12 -3.07 -6.05
CA LEU A 57 2.43 -3.71 -5.88
C LEU A 57 2.36 -5.22 -6.13
N LEU A 58 1.40 -5.91 -5.51
CA LEU A 58 1.24 -7.36 -5.64
C LEU A 58 0.82 -7.75 -7.05
N ALA A 59 -0.03 -6.96 -7.70
CA ALA A 59 -0.37 -7.17 -9.11
C ALA A 59 0.88 -7.02 -10.00
N HIS A 60 1.67 -5.97 -9.78
CA HIS A 60 2.83 -5.64 -10.62
C HIS A 60 4.02 -6.60 -10.42
N ARG A 61 4.43 -6.83 -9.17
CA ARG A 61 5.61 -7.65 -8.82
C ARG A 61 5.29 -9.09 -8.47
N GLY A 62 4.12 -9.33 -7.89
CA GLY A 62 3.68 -10.66 -7.48
C GLY A 62 2.92 -11.42 -8.57
N HIS A 63 2.43 -10.73 -9.61
CA HIS A 63 1.55 -11.32 -10.63
C HIS A 63 0.36 -12.07 -10.03
N VAL A 64 -0.22 -11.47 -8.99
CA VAL A 64 -1.38 -12.01 -8.27
C VAL A 64 -2.45 -10.95 -8.04
N LYS A 65 -3.69 -11.39 -7.93
CA LYS A 65 -4.82 -10.58 -7.47
C LYS A 65 -5.25 -11.07 -6.09
N VAL A 66 -5.46 -10.12 -5.20
CA VAL A 66 -5.98 -10.36 -3.84
C VAL A 66 -7.45 -10.72 -3.92
N ARG A 67 -7.87 -11.74 -3.17
CA ARG A 67 -9.27 -12.14 -3.00
C ARG A 67 -9.87 -11.36 -1.83
N SER A 68 -11.10 -10.87 -1.99
CA SER A 68 -11.81 -10.10 -0.96
C SER A 68 -12.47 -11.02 0.06
N ILE A 69 -11.67 -11.75 0.83
CA ILE A 69 -12.11 -12.68 1.87
C ILE A 69 -11.66 -12.21 3.26
N PRO A 70 -12.24 -12.69 4.37
CA PRO A 70 -11.76 -12.35 5.71
C PRO A 70 -10.25 -12.58 5.86
N GLY A 71 -9.53 -11.67 6.52
CA GLY A 71 -8.07 -11.77 6.69
C GLY A 71 -7.22 -11.28 5.52
N HIS A 72 -7.80 -10.99 4.34
CA HIS A 72 -7.02 -10.61 3.16
C HIS A 72 -6.11 -9.38 3.34
N HIS A 73 -6.49 -8.39 4.16
CA HIS A 73 -5.62 -7.25 4.47
C HIS A 73 -4.35 -7.65 5.23
N VAL A 74 -4.44 -8.62 6.15
CA VAL A 74 -3.27 -9.12 6.89
C VAL A 74 -2.28 -9.76 5.92
N GLN A 75 -2.79 -10.64 5.06
CA GLN A 75 -2.00 -11.33 4.05
C GLN A 75 -1.39 -10.36 3.04
N LEU A 76 -2.17 -9.36 2.60
CA LEU A 76 -1.67 -8.29 1.74
C LEU A 76 -0.48 -7.57 2.40
N LEU A 77 -0.62 -7.10 3.63
CA LEU A 77 0.41 -6.34 4.34
C LEU A 77 1.69 -7.16 4.56
N SER A 78 1.55 -8.43 4.93
CA SER A 78 2.67 -9.37 5.06
C SER A 78 3.41 -9.53 3.73
N LYS A 79 2.69 -9.73 2.62
CA LYS A 79 3.31 -9.84 1.30
C LYS A 79 3.89 -8.54 0.77
N MET A 80 3.33 -7.39 1.13
CA MET A 80 3.95 -6.10 0.83
C MET A 80 5.28 -5.95 1.56
N SER A 81 5.32 -6.28 2.86
CA SER A 81 6.53 -6.26 3.68
C SER A 81 7.63 -7.15 3.08
N GLU A 82 7.28 -8.38 2.69
CA GLU A 82 8.20 -9.32 2.02
C GLU A 82 8.72 -8.77 0.68
N LEU A 83 7.85 -8.25 -0.19
CA LEU A 83 8.22 -7.75 -1.53
C LEU A 83 9.01 -6.45 -1.51
N LEU A 84 8.86 -5.64 -0.46
CA LEU A 84 9.57 -4.38 -0.27
C LEU A 84 10.82 -4.55 0.60
N HIS A 85 10.99 -5.70 1.27
CA HIS A 85 11.99 -5.91 2.32
C HIS A 85 11.89 -4.85 3.43
N MET A 86 10.67 -4.52 3.83
CA MET A 86 10.36 -3.48 4.81
C MET A 86 9.40 -4.02 5.88
N PRO A 87 9.92 -4.62 6.97
CA PRO A 87 9.11 -5.17 8.07
C PRO A 87 8.07 -4.19 8.64
N ASP A 88 8.43 -2.90 8.68
CA ASP A 88 7.58 -1.82 9.19
C ASP A 88 6.25 -1.69 8.45
N VAL A 89 6.18 -2.09 7.17
CA VAL A 89 4.93 -2.08 6.39
C VAL A 89 3.89 -2.99 7.03
N GLU A 90 4.30 -4.18 7.48
CA GLU A 90 3.40 -5.13 8.13
C GLU A 90 3.04 -4.65 9.55
N THR A 91 4.04 -4.23 10.33
CA THR A 91 3.83 -3.74 11.71
C THR A 91 2.87 -2.56 11.74
N ILE A 92 3.14 -1.52 10.96
CA ILE A 92 2.32 -0.30 10.95
C ILE A 92 0.99 -0.56 10.27
N GLY A 93 0.96 -1.29 9.15
CA GLY A 93 -0.28 -1.62 8.46
C GLY A 93 -1.25 -2.40 9.35
N ASN A 94 -0.74 -3.36 10.13
CA ASN A 94 -1.57 -4.12 11.08
C ASN A 94 -2.04 -3.26 12.24
N ALA A 95 -1.20 -2.37 12.77
CA ALA A 95 -1.63 -1.39 13.78
C ALA A 95 -2.77 -0.49 13.25
N MET A 96 -2.67 -0.01 12.01
CA MET A 96 -3.73 0.77 11.37
C MET A 96 -5.01 -0.06 11.18
N ARG A 97 -4.89 -1.31 10.72
CA ARG A 97 -6.02 -2.22 10.56
C ARG A 97 -6.75 -2.47 11.87
N THR A 98 -6.01 -2.77 12.94
CA THR A 98 -6.58 -2.99 14.27
C THR A 98 -7.27 -1.74 14.77
N LYS A 99 -6.63 -0.57 14.64
CA LYS A 99 -7.22 0.71 15.05
C LYS A 99 -8.50 1.06 14.28
N ARG A 100 -8.52 0.83 12.95
CA ARG A 100 -9.73 0.98 12.12
C ARG A 100 -10.86 0.05 12.57
N ASN A 101 -10.52 -1.18 12.96
CA ASN A 101 -11.53 -2.13 13.44
C ASN A 101 -12.08 -1.71 14.81
N LEU A 102 -11.22 -1.30 15.75
CA LEU A 102 -11.64 -0.78 17.05
C LEU A 102 -12.58 0.42 16.88
N ASP A 103 -12.21 1.40 16.05
CA ASP A 103 -13.05 2.59 15.79
C ASP A 103 -14.48 2.23 15.32
N LEU A 104 -14.64 1.18 14.51
CA LEU A 104 -15.95 0.75 14.01
C LEU A 104 -16.82 0.02 15.03
N TYR A 105 -16.22 -0.68 15.97
CA TYR A 105 -16.94 -1.56 16.90
C TYR A 105 -17.00 -0.99 18.33
N GLU A 106 -16.09 -0.09 18.68
CA GLU A 106 -15.98 0.52 20.01
C GLU A 106 -16.23 2.03 19.91
N GLY A 107 -17.51 2.41 19.73
CA GLY A 107 -18.09 3.71 20.14
C GLY A 107 -17.30 5.00 19.92
N GLY A 108 -16.39 5.06 18.95
CA GLY A 108 -15.46 6.17 18.74
C GLY A 108 -14.22 6.09 19.64
N THR A 109 -13.24 5.26 19.26
CA THR A 109 -11.89 5.41 19.81
C THR A 109 -11.26 6.67 19.19
N LEU A 110 -11.12 7.74 19.96
CA LEU A 110 -10.50 9.00 19.50
C LEU A 110 -9.18 8.74 18.78
N ILE A 111 -9.20 8.83 17.44
CA ILE A 111 -7.99 8.82 16.63
C ILE A 111 -7.32 10.17 16.86
N SER A 112 -6.49 10.27 17.90
CA SER A 112 -5.75 11.49 18.19
C SER A 112 -4.62 11.71 17.18
N GLU A 113 -4.24 12.97 16.95
CA GLU A 113 -3.04 13.35 16.18
C GLU A 113 -1.76 12.62 16.67
N LYS A 114 -1.66 12.36 17.98
CA LYS A 114 -0.56 11.57 18.57
C LYS A 114 -0.52 10.13 18.03
N GLY A 115 -1.68 9.55 17.73
CA GLY A 115 -1.80 8.23 17.12
C GLY A 115 -1.46 8.18 15.63
N MET A 116 -1.45 9.32 14.92
CA MET A 116 -1.00 9.39 13.53
C MET A 116 0.52 9.57 13.38
N ARG A 117 1.24 9.76 14.50
CA ARG A 117 2.67 10.08 14.48
C ARG A 117 3.52 8.96 13.85
N GLY A 118 3.18 7.69 14.09
CA GLY A 118 3.86 6.54 13.47
C GLY A 118 3.66 6.45 11.95
N LEU A 119 2.52 6.90 11.41
CA LEU A 119 2.30 7.02 9.96
C LEU A 119 3.15 8.15 9.37
N ARG A 120 3.24 9.27 10.09
CA ARG A 120 4.10 10.39 9.68
C ARG A 120 5.56 9.99 9.72
N GLU A 121 6.02 9.25 10.73
CA GLU A 121 7.38 8.70 10.81
C GLU A 121 7.66 7.69 9.70
N LEU A 122 6.74 6.77 9.36
CA LEU A 122 6.88 5.91 8.18
C LEU A 122 6.97 6.73 6.88
N CYS A 123 6.28 7.87 6.76
CA CYS A 123 6.43 8.75 5.61
C CYS A 123 7.67 9.68 5.68
N LEU A 124 8.22 9.95 6.88
CA LEU A 124 9.27 10.94 7.16
C LEU A 124 10.67 10.34 7.38
N GLN A 125 10.83 9.18 8.03
CA GLN A 125 12.07 8.38 8.04
C GLN A 125 12.51 8.03 6.61
N ASN A 126 11.53 8.06 5.74
CA ASN A 126 11.55 7.82 4.32
C ASN A 126 11.84 9.10 3.49
N ARG A 127 12.02 10.25 4.14
CA ARG A 127 12.69 11.43 3.55
C ARG A 127 14.21 11.31 3.52
N GLY A 128 14.81 10.47 4.36
CA GLY A 128 16.27 10.24 4.41
C GLY A 128 16.74 8.97 3.69
N SER A 129 15.87 7.97 3.58
CA SER A 129 16.17 6.71 2.90
C SER A 129 15.02 6.35 1.96
N SER A 130 15.30 6.33 0.65
CA SER A 130 14.50 5.64 -0.40
C SER A 130 13.03 6.01 -0.66
N ILE A 131 12.36 6.87 0.09
CA ILE A 131 10.99 7.34 -0.28
C ILE A 131 10.95 8.78 -0.81
N GLN A 132 12.06 9.52 -0.83
CA GLN A 132 12.28 10.46 -1.95
C GLN A 132 12.59 9.72 -3.28
N ARG A 133 12.76 8.39 -3.27
CA ARG A 133 12.64 7.54 -4.48
C ARG A 133 11.26 6.86 -4.64
N ALA A 134 10.38 6.94 -3.65
CA ALA A 134 8.98 6.51 -3.73
C ALA A 134 7.98 7.68 -3.70
N GLY A 135 8.48 8.93 -3.64
CA GLY A 135 7.81 10.17 -4.03
C GLY A 135 7.65 10.29 -5.54
N SER A 136 8.09 9.27 -6.25
CA SER A 136 7.79 9.04 -7.63
C SER A 136 7.56 7.55 -7.76
N LEU A 137 6.30 7.18 -7.67
CA LEU A 137 5.83 6.03 -8.42
C LEU A 137 6.23 6.17 -9.92
N GLU A 138 6.55 7.38 -10.37
CA GLU A 138 7.33 7.69 -11.58
C GLU A 138 8.81 7.22 -11.58
N VAL A 139 9.58 7.18 -10.49
CA VAL A 139 11.04 6.85 -10.50
C VAL A 139 11.25 5.34 -10.52
N ALA A 140 10.38 4.57 -9.86
CA ALA A 140 10.31 3.12 -10.02
C ALA A 140 9.87 2.71 -11.45
N LEU A 141 9.19 3.61 -12.18
CA LEU A 141 8.74 3.42 -13.56
C LEU A 141 9.66 4.09 -14.61
N SER A 142 10.67 4.86 -14.20
CA SER A 142 11.64 5.55 -15.08
C SER A 142 13.05 4.96 -15.02
N SER A 143 13.22 3.78 -14.42
CA SER A 143 14.51 3.09 -14.36
C SER A 143 14.90 2.57 -15.77
N PRO A 144 16.16 2.69 -16.23
CA PRO A 144 16.59 2.30 -17.59
C PRO A 144 16.42 0.82 -17.96
N GLN A 145 15.90 -0.02 -17.05
CA GLN A 145 15.48 -1.39 -17.34
C GLN A 145 14.14 -1.47 -18.09
N PHE A 146 13.47 -0.34 -18.35
CA PHE A 146 12.22 -0.27 -19.10
C PHE A 146 12.35 -0.19 -20.63
N ASP A 147 13.57 -0.13 -21.19
CA ASP A 147 13.76 0.14 -22.64
C ASP A 147 14.86 -0.70 -23.35
N ARG A 148 15.12 -1.94 -22.93
CA ARG A 148 15.86 -2.90 -23.76
C ARG A 148 15.29 -4.30 -23.57
N LYS A 149 14.92 -4.95 -24.68
CA LYS A 149 14.31 -6.29 -24.87
C LYS A 149 12.81 -6.32 -25.19
N ALA A 150 12.37 -5.47 -26.11
CA ALA A 150 11.16 -5.70 -26.91
C ALA A 150 11.39 -5.50 -28.43
N HIS A 151 12.63 -5.68 -28.89
CA HIS A 151 12.95 -5.91 -30.29
C HIS A 151 13.98 -7.04 -30.35
N ASP A 152 13.46 -8.25 -30.46
CA ASP A 152 14.08 -9.40 -31.13
C ASP A 152 13.02 -10.50 -31.22
N GLN A 153 12.14 -10.32 -32.20
CA GLN A 153 11.54 -11.33 -33.09
C GLN A 153 10.59 -10.63 -34.05
#